data_AF-A0A3B8YYD6-F1
#
_entry.id   AF-A0A3B8YYD6-F1
#
_cell.length_a   1.000
_cell.length_b   1.000
_cell.length_c   1.000
_cell.angle_alpha   90.00
_cell.angle_beta   90.00
_cell.angle_gamma   90.00
#
_symmetry.space_group_name_H-M   'P 1'
#
loop_
_entity.id
_entity.type
_entity.pdbx_description
1 polymer ?
#
loop_
_entity_poly.entity_id
_entity_poly.type
_entity_poly.pdbx_seq_one_letter_code
_entity_poly.pdbx_strand_id
1 'polypeptide(L)'
;MRRSSFVLKRVSRDGTLPHWYDALQSQGALPNLDGKTIGSVVEMLLVGALESADIFEGKIPPLSINPARGVDIPSLDLGVKSPSENYCTSEPFFSAYERLLGGEYDALILLTDYQKAKKSPPLRLQIIGAEYLTKTQVADANLCSVALMQRGWLLETNESWTKKLFRFLAYVNQSDWRANQLLKLVKAMQNEDEVLKLVSAAEKDFEARNKKAAAQDRDTIPDAELAALKRVRSIAPTQLGVIDECDNWVMDNLKEAARAPSAREWHLLREGPLDGKIGMSFALQWRYNFGRLFRDTE
;
A
#
# COMPACT_ATOMS: atom_id res chain seq x y z
N MET A 1 34.03 7.21 4.98
CA MET A 1 33.68 8.47 4.27
C MET A 1 34.48 8.75 2.99
N ARG A 2 35.80 8.50 2.91
CA ARG A 2 36.53 8.70 1.63
C ARG A 2 36.11 7.76 0.48
N ARG A 3 35.73 6.51 0.79
CA ARG A 3 35.19 5.57 -0.22
C ARG A 3 33.78 5.95 -0.68
N SER A 4 32.94 6.41 0.25
CA SER A 4 31.56 6.81 -0.04
C SER A 4 31.47 8.06 -0.92
N SER A 5 32.43 8.99 -0.88
CA SER A 5 32.41 10.16 -1.77
C SER A 5 32.58 9.78 -3.25
N PHE A 6 33.40 8.77 -3.56
CA PHE A 6 33.54 8.24 -4.92
C PHE A 6 32.23 7.64 -5.42
N VAL A 7 31.56 6.85 -4.57
CA VAL A 7 30.27 6.23 -4.89
C VAL A 7 29.19 7.29 -5.10
N LEU A 8 29.07 8.26 -4.17
CA LEU A 8 28.07 9.33 -4.25
C LEU A 8 28.26 10.21 -5.48
N LYS A 9 29.50 10.48 -5.88
CA LYS A 9 29.83 11.20 -7.12
C LYS A 9 29.44 10.41 -8.37
N ARG A 10 29.52 9.08 -8.34
CA ARG A 10 29.15 8.21 -9.47
C ARG A 10 27.64 8.08 -9.65
N VAL A 11 26.89 8.01 -8.54
CA VAL A 11 25.42 7.83 -8.59
C VAL A 11 24.65 9.15 -8.66
N SER A 12 25.33 10.30 -8.53
CA SER A 12 24.72 11.60 -8.80
C SER A 12 24.50 11.82 -10.29
N ARG A 13 23.53 12.68 -10.63
CA ARG A 13 23.10 12.90 -12.03
C ARG A 13 24.16 13.57 -12.90
N ASP A 14 25.02 14.38 -12.31
CA ASP A 14 25.99 15.23 -13.00
C ASP A 14 27.44 14.76 -12.82
N GLY A 15 27.64 13.62 -12.15
CA GLY A 15 28.98 13.14 -11.83
C GLY A 15 29.71 14.03 -10.82
N THR A 16 29.00 14.90 -10.09
CA THR A 16 29.56 15.74 -9.01
C THR A 16 29.06 15.30 -7.64
N LEU A 17 29.70 15.78 -6.58
CA LEU A 17 29.20 15.49 -5.24
C LEU A 17 27.88 16.26 -5.03
N PRO A 18 26.84 15.62 -4.46
CA PRO A 18 25.58 16.32 -4.19
C PRO A 18 25.80 17.55 -3.32
N HIS A 19 25.03 18.62 -3.55
CA HIS A 19 25.16 19.88 -2.82
C HIS A 19 25.03 19.74 -1.28
N TRP A 20 24.38 18.68 -0.80
CA TRP A 20 24.22 18.39 0.63
C TRP A 20 25.43 17.65 1.25
N TYR A 21 26.36 17.15 0.43
CA TYR A 21 27.47 16.29 0.88
C TYR A 21 28.42 17.00 1.84
N ASP A 22 28.82 18.24 1.53
CA ASP A 22 29.78 18.98 2.37
C ASP A 22 29.22 19.30 3.76
N ALA A 23 27.93 19.67 3.83
CA ALA A 23 27.24 19.89 5.10
C ALA A 23 27.16 18.58 5.91
N LEU A 24 26.82 17.47 5.25
CA LEU A 24 26.76 16.17 5.91
C LEU A 24 28.13 15.74 6.45
N GLN A 25 29.19 15.92 5.67
CA GLN A 25 30.55 15.54 6.07
C GLN A 25 31.10 16.42 7.21
N SER A 26 30.89 17.73 7.14
CA SER A 26 31.50 18.69 8.09
C SER A 26 30.67 18.89 9.36
N GLN A 27 29.35 18.80 9.28
CA GLN A 27 28.44 19.15 10.38
C GLN A 27 27.60 17.96 10.86
N GLY A 28 27.63 16.83 10.15
CA GLY A 28 26.74 15.70 10.44
C GLY A 28 25.27 16.05 10.25
N ALA A 29 24.96 16.97 9.34
CA ALA A 29 23.60 17.46 9.10
C ALA A 29 23.35 17.73 7.62
N LEU A 30 22.10 17.56 7.18
CA LEU A 30 21.63 17.93 5.86
C LEU A 30 21.17 19.40 5.85
N PRO A 31 21.26 20.10 4.70
CA PRO A 31 20.59 21.38 4.53
C PRO A 31 19.07 21.20 4.67
N ASN A 32 18.32 22.30 4.75
CA ASN A 32 16.85 22.20 4.81
C ASN A 32 16.32 21.66 3.47
N LEU A 33 15.91 20.40 3.45
CA LEU A 33 15.42 19.68 2.28
C LEU A 33 13.93 19.34 2.45
N ASP A 34 13.20 19.33 1.35
CA ASP A 34 11.83 18.83 1.35
C ASP A 34 11.80 17.30 1.50
N GLY A 35 10.65 16.75 1.92
CA GLY A 35 10.52 15.32 2.19
C GLY A 35 10.77 14.44 0.95
N LYS A 36 10.54 14.95 -0.27
CA LYS A 36 10.83 14.20 -1.50
C LYS A 36 12.33 14.07 -1.72
N THR A 37 13.08 15.13 -1.49
CA THR A 37 14.53 15.15 -1.65
C THR A 37 15.20 14.26 -0.60
N ILE A 38 14.64 14.17 0.61
CA ILE A 38 15.13 13.25 1.65
C ILE A 38 15.15 11.79 1.19
N GLY A 39 14.13 11.33 0.47
CA GLY A 39 14.11 9.95 -0.05
C GLY A 39 15.30 9.66 -0.97
N SER A 40 15.55 10.54 -1.93
CA SER A 40 16.71 10.41 -2.82
C SER A 40 18.05 10.51 -2.08
N VAL A 41 18.15 11.32 -1.01
CA VAL A 41 19.36 11.34 -0.16
C VAL A 41 19.56 9.99 0.52
N VAL A 42 18.51 9.39 1.08
CA VAL A 42 18.56 8.08 1.73
C VAL A 42 18.97 6.99 0.74
N GLU A 43 18.40 6.96 -0.46
CA GLU A 43 18.78 6.02 -1.53
C GLU A 43 20.28 6.12 -1.88
N MET A 44 20.77 7.34 -2.08
CA MET A 44 22.18 7.58 -2.42
C MET A 44 23.12 7.17 -1.28
N LEU A 45 22.77 7.51 -0.04
CA LEU A 45 23.56 7.14 1.13
C LEU A 45 23.56 5.62 1.36
N LEU A 46 22.44 4.93 1.11
CA LEU A 46 22.36 3.48 1.20
C LEU A 46 23.33 2.82 0.22
N VAL A 47 23.33 3.22 -1.05
CA VAL A 47 24.30 2.71 -2.05
C VAL A 47 25.73 3.02 -1.63
N GLY A 48 25.99 4.24 -1.16
CA GLY A 48 27.28 4.64 -0.61
C GLY A 48 27.74 3.76 0.55
N ALA A 49 26.83 3.37 1.44
CA ALA A 49 27.10 2.50 2.57
C ALA A 49 27.35 1.05 2.13
N LEU A 50 26.51 0.50 1.25
CA LEU A 50 26.64 -0.88 0.75
C LEU A 50 27.98 -1.10 0.02
N GLU A 51 28.35 -0.21 -0.89
CA GLU A 51 29.62 -0.33 -1.63
C GLU A 51 30.86 -0.02 -0.79
N SER A 52 30.71 0.74 0.30
CA SER A 52 31.83 1.07 1.19
C SER A 52 31.98 0.10 2.36
N ALA A 53 31.04 -0.82 2.56
CA ALA A 53 31.08 -1.77 3.67
C ALA A 53 32.04 -2.92 3.34
N ASP A 54 33.00 -3.17 4.23
CA ASP A 54 34.05 -4.17 4.02
C ASP A 54 33.50 -5.58 3.75
N ILE A 55 32.32 -5.91 4.30
CA ILE A 55 31.66 -7.20 4.08
C ILE A 55 31.27 -7.44 2.61
N PHE A 56 31.13 -6.38 1.81
CA PHE A 56 30.77 -6.42 0.39
C PHE A 56 31.93 -6.05 -0.54
N GLU A 57 33.12 -5.76 -0.01
CA GLU A 57 34.29 -5.37 -0.82
C GLU A 57 34.65 -6.46 -1.84
N GLY A 58 34.63 -6.10 -3.13
CA GLY A 58 34.89 -7.01 -4.24
C GLY A 58 33.80 -8.07 -4.50
N LYS A 59 32.70 -8.07 -3.73
CA LYS A 59 31.62 -9.06 -3.85
C LYS A 59 30.41 -8.56 -4.61
N ILE A 60 30.19 -7.25 -4.65
CA ILE A 60 29.09 -6.63 -5.39
C ILE A 60 29.63 -5.75 -6.51
N PRO A 61 29.02 -5.79 -7.70
CA PRO A 61 29.34 -4.82 -8.74
C PRO A 61 28.91 -3.41 -8.31
N PRO A 62 29.44 -2.35 -8.95
CA PRO A 62 28.95 -0.99 -8.72
C PRO A 62 27.45 -0.90 -8.95
N LEU A 63 26.71 -0.48 -7.93
CA LEU A 63 25.26 -0.35 -7.93
C LEU A 63 24.85 0.97 -8.60
N SER A 64 23.71 0.99 -9.26
CA SER A 64 23.13 2.20 -9.87
C SER A 64 21.83 2.56 -9.19
N ILE A 65 21.50 3.86 -9.17
CA ILE A 65 20.17 4.34 -8.75
C ILE A 65 19.36 4.71 -9.99
N ASN A 66 18.19 4.10 -10.17
CA ASN A 66 17.32 4.44 -11.31
C ASN A 66 15.82 4.32 -11.01
N PRO A 67 15.25 5.27 -10.25
CA PRO A 67 13.83 5.25 -9.87
C PRO A 67 12.88 5.24 -11.09
N ALA A 68 13.31 5.76 -12.25
CA ALA A 68 12.51 5.78 -13.47
C ALA A 68 12.24 4.37 -14.04
N ARG A 69 13.00 3.34 -13.62
CA ARG A 69 12.74 1.94 -13.96
C ARG A 69 11.73 1.26 -13.04
N GLY A 70 11.15 1.98 -12.08
CA GLY A 70 10.23 1.40 -11.10
C GLY A 70 10.90 0.64 -9.96
N VAL A 71 12.24 0.69 -9.87
CA VAL A 71 13.06 0.08 -8.82
C VAL A 71 14.26 0.97 -8.51
N ASP A 72 14.53 1.19 -7.24
CA ASP A 72 15.54 2.16 -6.81
C ASP A 72 16.96 1.65 -7.07
N ILE A 73 17.23 0.37 -6.79
CA ILE A 73 18.52 -0.30 -7.07
C ILE A 73 18.28 -1.50 -8.01
N PRO A 74 18.27 -1.29 -9.34
CA PRO A 74 17.91 -2.33 -10.30
C PRO A 74 18.80 -3.57 -10.26
N SER A 75 20.09 -3.42 -9.97
CA SER A 75 21.02 -4.56 -9.91
C SER A 75 20.75 -5.53 -8.77
N LEU A 76 19.90 -5.13 -7.81
CA LEU A 76 19.49 -5.94 -6.67
C LEU A 76 17.99 -6.28 -6.70
N ASP A 77 17.25 -5.84 -7.73
CA ASP A 77 15.78 -5.93 -7.75
C ASP A 77 15.16 -5.41 -6.45
N LEU A 78 15.70 -4.30 -5.93
CA LEU A 78 15.40 -3.75 -4.60
C LEU A 78 14.90 -2.31 -4.69
N GLY A 79 13.67 -2.08 -4.23
CA GLY A 79 13.12 -0.77 -3.93
C GLY A 79 13.54 -0.27 -2.55
N VAL A 80 13.54 1.04 -2.38
CA VAL A 80 13.85 1.72 -1.12
C VAL A 80 12.69 2.66 -0.81
N LYS A 81 12.13 2.55 0.38
CA LYS A 81 11.07 3.45 0.86
C LYS A 81 11.52 4.09 2.15
N SER A 82 11.47 5.42 2.21
CA SER A 82 11.93 6.18 3.39
C SER A 82 10.78 6.94 4.06
N PRO A 83 9.79 6.26 4.66
CA PRO A 83 8.71 6.95 5.36
C PRO A 83 9.25 7.77 6.54
N SER A 84 8.48 8.77 6.95
CA SER A 84 8.72 9.48 8.22
C SER A 84 7.84 8.90 9.32
N GLU A 85 7.79 9.50 10.51
CA GLU A 85 7.02 9.03 11.68
C GLU A 85 5.49 8.98 11.47
N ASN A 86 4.99 9.50 10.36
CA ASN A 86 3.60 9.28 9.91
C ASN A 86 3.41 7.95 9.15
N TYR A 87 4.49 7.22 8.91
CA TYR A 87 4.59 5.92 8.23
C TYR A 87 4.12 5.90 6.78
N CYS A 88 4.01 7.07 6.13
CA CYS A 88 3.41 7.16 4.81
C CYS A 88 4.45 7.45 3.72
N THR A 89 4.34 6.74 2.60
CA THR A 89 4.94 7.12 1.33
C THR A 89 3.94 6.94 0.20
N SER A 90 4.27 7.41 -0.99
CA SER A 90 3.42 7.26 -2.16
C SER A 90 4.20 6.96 -3.42
N GLU A 91 3.62 6.16 -4.30
CA GLU A 91 4.23 5.79 -5.58
C GLU A 91 3.19 5.54 -6.67
N PRO A 92 3.53 5.79 -7.95
CA PRO A 92 2.70 5.37 -9.06
C PRO A 92 2.41 3.87 -9.00
N PHE A 93 1.21 3.47 -9.39
CA PHE A 93 0.84 2.06 -9.52
C PHE A 93 0.66 1.68 -10.97
N PHE A 94 1.03 0.45 -11.34
CA PHE A 94 0.78 -0.09 -12.67
C PHE A 94 -0.56 -0.83 -12.71
N SER A 95 -0.95 -1.41 -11.58
CA SER A 95 -2.19 -2.16 -11.46
C SER A 95 -2.82 -2.02 -10.08
N ALA A 96 -4.15 -1.88 -10.04
CA ALA A 96 -4.92 -1.94 -8.80
C ALA A 96 -4.70 -3.27 -8.04
N TYR A 97 -4.39 -4.35 -8.76
CA TYR A 97 -4.16 -5.68 -8.19
C TYR A 97 -2.88 -5.77 -7.35
N GLU A 98 -1.95 -4.82 -7.44
CA GLU A 98 -0.78 -4.73 -6.55
C GLU A 98 -1.18 -4.68 -5.06
N ARG A 99 -2.39 -4.20 -4.73
CA ARG A 99 -2.92 -4.27 -3.34
C ARG A 99 -3.06 -5.68 -2.81
N LEU A 100 -3.21 -6.67 -3.68
CA LEU A 100 -3.34 -8.08 -3.32
C LEU A 100 -2.09 -8.88 -3.65
N LEU A 101 -1.40 -8.50 -4.73
CA LEU A 101 -0.27 -9.24 -5.29
C LEU A 101 1.09 -8.75 -4.77
N GLY A 102 1.15 -7.51 -4.28
CA GLY A 102 2.37 -6.81 -3.94
C GLY A 102 3.02 -6.09 -5.11
N GLY A 103 4.23 -5.60 -4.87
CA GLY A 103 5.06 -4.91 -5.85
C GLY A 103 5.77 -5.87 -6.82
N GLU A 104 6.50 -5.30 -7.76
CA GLU A 104 7.34 -6.06 -8.68
C GLU A 104 8.67 -6.51 -8.03
N TYR A 105 9.16 -5.72 -7.10
CA TYR A 105 10.48 -5.81 -6.47
C TYR A 105 10.37 -5.92 -4.95
N ASP A 106 11.38 -6.51 -4.32
CA ASP A 106 11.50 -6.50 -2.86
C ASP A 106 11.79 -5.07 -2.40
N ALA A 107 11.52 -4.73 -1.14
CA ALA A 107 11.66 -3.36 -0.63
C ALA A 107 12.35 -3.30 0.72
N LEU A 108 13.34 -2.41 0.84
CA LEU A 108 13.90 -1.98 2.11
C LEU A 108 13.19 -0.71 2.59
N ILE A 109 12.55 -0.80 3.75
CA ILE A 109 11.80 0.29 4.38
C ILE A 109 12.66 0.90 5.47
N LEU A 110 13.03 2.17 5.33
CA LEU A 110 13.90 2.91 6.25
C LEU A 110 13.12 4.05 6.91
N LEU A 111 12.64 3.83 8.13
CA LEU A 111 11.86 4.82 8.87
C LEU A 111 12.77 5.96 9.35
N THR A 112 12.40 7.19 9.02
CA THR A 112 13.16 8.39 9.37
C THR A 112 12.48 9.22 10.46
N ASP A 113 13.25 9.99 11.23
CA ASP A 113 12.75 10.96 12.21
C ASP A 113 12.46 12.36 11.60
N TYR A 114 12.14 12.41 10.30
CA TYR A 114 12.02 13.66 9.54
C TYR A 114 11.00 14.65 10.13
N GLN A 115 9.85 14.19 10.62
CA GLN A 115 8.81 15.06 11.17
C GLN A 115 9.27 15.80 12.42
N LYS A 116 10.12 15.16 13.24
CA LYS A 116 10.79 15.78 14.37
C LYS A 116 11.96 16.66 13.91
N ALA A 117 12.85 16.12 13.08
CA ALA A 117 14.07 16.81 12.64
C ALA A 117 13.78 18.14 11.91
N LYS A 118 12.72 18.20 11.09
CA LYS A 118 12.38 19.41 10.32
C LYS A 118 11.96 20.62 11.18
N LYS A 119 11.65 20.41 12.46
CA LYS A 119 11.29 21.50 13.39
C LYS A 119 12.52 22.21 13.98
N SER A 120 13.72 21.65 13.80
CA SER A 120 14.95 22.14 14.42
C SER A 120 16.14 22.02 13.44
N PRO A 121 16.21 22.89 12.42
CA PRO A 121 17.32 22.90 11.47
C PRO A 121 18.66 23.26 12.17
N PRO A 122 19.82 22.77 11.66
CA PRO A 122 19.99 21.96 10.45
C PRO A 122 19.50 20.50 10.61
N LEU A 123 19.13 19.85 9.50
CA LEU A 123 18.45 18.55 9.53
C LEU A 123 19.41 17.43 9.93
N ARG A 124 19.35 17.02 11.20
CA ARG A 124 20.06 15.84 11.71
C ARG A 124 19.15 14.62 11.62
N LEU A 125 18.97 14.11 10.41
CA LEU A 125 18.10 12.97 10.13
C LEU A 125 18.71 11.65 10.63
N GLN A 126 17.88 10.81 11.23
CA GLN A 126 18.24 9.46 11.65
C GLN A 126 17.31 8.43 11.01
N ILE A 127 17.86 7.25 10.72
CA ILE A 127 17.06 6.05 10.48
C ILE A 127 16.74 5.47 11.86
N ILE A 128 15.46 5.50 12.23
CA ILE A 128 14.96 5.06 13.54
C ILE A 128 14.30 3.67 13.50
N GLY A 129 14.19 3.09 12.31
CA GLY A 129 13.71 1.72 12.10
C GLY A 129 14.02 1.23 10.69
N ALA A 130 14.18 -0.07 10.52
CA ALA A 130 14.42 -0.68 9.22
C ALA A 130 13.71 -2.04 9.11
N GLU A 131 13.04 -2.27 7.99
CA GLU A 131 12.33 -3.52 7.69
C GLU A 131 12.59 -3.94 6.25
N TYR A 132 12.71 -5.25 6.02
CA TYR A 132 12.82 -5.82 4.68
C TYR A 132 11.52 -6.54 4.33
N LEU A 133 10.92 -6.17 3.20
CA LEU A 133 9.71 -6.79 2.67
C LEU A 133 10.04 -7.49 1.37
N THR A 134 9.60 -8.74 1.25
CA THR A 134 9.52 -9.36 -0.08
C THR A 134 8.45 -8.67 -0.91
N LYS A 135 8.55 -8.76 -2.23
CA LYS A 135 7.64 -8.06 -3.15
C LYS A 135 6.16 -8.30 -2.88
N THR A 136 5.77 -9.51 -2.49
CA THR A 136 4.37 -9.85 -2.17
C THR A 136 3.88 -9.27 -0.85
N GLN A 137 4.80 -8.91 0.05
CA GLN A 137 4.51 -8.29 1.34
C GLN A 137 4.27 -6.79 1.24
N VAL A 138 4.65 -6.16 0.12
CA VAL A 138 4.30 -4.77 -0.24
C VAL A 138 2.86 -4.71 -0.77
N ALA A 139 1.93 -5.30 -0.02
CA ALA A 139 0.51 -5.42 -0.34
C ALA A 139 -0.36 -5.04 0.86
N ASP A 140 -1.66 -4.77 0.64
CA ASP A 140 -2.59 -4.44 1.71
C ASP A 140 -2.88 -5.66 2.57
N ALA A 141 -2.44 -5.63 3.82
CA ALA A 141 -2.54 -6.76 4.73
C ALA A 141 -3.97 -7.18 5.03
N ASN A 142 -4.88 -6.22 5.14
CA ASN A 142 -6.28 -6.51 5.48
C ASN A 142 -7.01 -7.11 4.29
N LEU A 143 -6.81 -6.56 3.09
CA LEU A 143 -7.44 -7.07 1.87
C LEU A 143 -6.85 -8.40 1.44
N CYS A 144 -5.54 -8.59 1.59
CA CYS A 144 -4.88 -9.88 1.39
C CYS A 144 -5.46 -10.95 2.31
N SER A 145 -5.63 -10.66 3.61
CA SER A 145 -6.25 -11.58 4.57
C SER A 145 -7.68 -11.94 4.18
N VAL A 146 -8.49 -10.98 3.73
CA VAL A 146 -9.85 -11.22 3.24
C VAL A 146 -9.85 -12.09 1.99
N ALA A 147 -8.99 -11.78 1.02
CA ALA A 147 -8.87 -12.55 -0.20
C ALA A 147 -8.48 -14.00 0.11
N LEU A 148 -7.48 -14.21 0.98
CA LEU A 148 -7.00 -15.53 1.37
C LEU A 148 -8.08 -16.35 2.08
N MET A 149 -8.85 -15.73 2.99
CA MET A 149 -9.96 -16.37 3.71
C MET A 149 -11.03 -16.93 2.76
N GLN A 150 -11.32 -16.24 1.66
CA GLN A 150 -12.38 -16.63 0.73
C GLN A 150 -11.89 -17.47 -0.46
N ARG A 151 -10.59 -17.43 -0.77
CA ARG A 151 -10.01 -17.98 -2.01
C ARG A 151 -10.34 -19.43 -2.26
N GLY A 152 -10.06 -20.31 -1.29
CA GLY A 152 -10.20 -21.77 -1.48
C GLY A 152 -11.63 -22.14 -1.86
N TRP A 153 -12.59 -21.76 -1.01
CA TRP A 153 -14.01 -22.00 -1.23
C TRP A 153 -14.53 -21.39 -2.53
N LEU A 154 -14.13 -20.15 -2.86
CA LEU A 154 -14.56 -19.48 -4.09
C LEU A 154 -14.04 -20.17 -5.35
N LEU A 155 -12.78 -20.61 -5.37
CA LEU A 155 -12.19 -21.28 -6.52
C LEU A 155 -12.83 -22.65 -6.77
N GLU A 156 -13.22 -23.36 -5.72
CA GLU A 156 -13.97 -24.62 -5.83
C GLU A 156 -15.41 -24.39 -6.31
N THR A 157 -16.02 -23.28 -5.90
CA THR A 157 -17.43 -23.00 -6.17
C THR A 157 -17.63 -22.39 -7.56
N ASN A 158 -16.96 -21.27 -7.86
CA ASN A 158 -17.14 -20.52 -9.09
C ASN A 158 -15.97 -19.54 -9.37
N GLU A 159 -15.22 -19.79 -10.43
CA GLU A 159 -14.11 -18.94 -10.86
C GLU A 159 -14.56 -17.50 -11.22
N SER A 160 -15.73 -17.33 -11.83
CA SER A 160 -16.25 -16.00 -12.19
C SER A 160 -16.55 -15.17 -10.93
N TRP A 161 -17.14 -15.78 -9.91
CA TRP A 161 -17.39 -15.13 -8.62
C TRP A 161 -16.08 -14.72 -7.95
N THR A 162 -15.08 -15.60 -8.01
CA THR A 162 -13.75 -15.30 -7.47
C THR A 162 -13.14 -14.07 -8.13
N LYS A 163 -13.22 -13.98 -9.47
CA LYS A 163 -12.73 -12.82 -10.23
C LYS A 163 -13.47 -11.53 -9.87
N LYS A 164 -14.80 -11.58 -9.73
CA LYS A 164 -15.62 -10.43 -9.28
C LYS A 164 -15.17 -9.96 -7.89
N LEU A 165 -15.02 -10.87 -6.94
CA LEU A 165 -14.60 -10.50 -5.59
C LEU A 165 -13.19 -9.91 -5.57
N PHE A 166 -12.23 -10.53 -6.25
CA PHE A 166 -10.86 -10.02 -6.27
C PHE A 166 -10.74 -8.68 -7.01
N ARG A 167 -11.57 -8.45 -8.03
CA ARG A 167 -11.70 -7.13 -8.65
C ARG A 167 -12.22 -6.12 -7.61
N PHE A 168 -13.29 -6.43 -6.88
CA PHE A 168 -13.76 -5.57 -5.80
C PHE A 168 -12.65 -5.27 -4.79
N LEU A 169 -11.95 -6.28 -4.26
CA LEU A 169 -10.89 -6.09 -3.28
C LEU A 169 -9.71 -5.25 -3.81
N ALA A 170 -9.32 -5.41 -5.07
CA ALA A 170 -8.26 -4.59 -5.68
C ALA A 170 -8.66 -3.10 -5.76
N TYR A 171 -9.93 -2.82 -6.02
CA TYR A 171 -10.41 -1.48 -6.33
C TYR A 171 -11.14 -0.77 -5.17
N VAL A 172 -11.49 -1.49 -4.11
CA VAL A 172 -12.35 -1.01 -3.04
C VAL A 172 -11.80 0.26 -2.37
N ASN A 173 -12.63 1.30 -2.29
CA ASN A 173 -12.29 2.49 -1.52
C ASN A 173 -12.74 2.30 -0.06
N GLN A 174 -11.81 2.07 0.85
CA GLN A 174 -12.09 1.85 2.27
C GLN A 174 -12.54 3.13 3.02
N SER A 175 -12.60 4.30 2.38
CA SER A 175 -13.27 5.46 2.97
C SER A 175 -14.76 5.52 2.63
N ASP A 176 -15.20 4.81 1.59
CA ASP A 176 -16.60 4.76 1.18
C ASP A 176 -17.43 3.93 2.16
N TRP A 177 -18.65 4.39 2.45
CA TRP A 177 -19.48 3.74 3.46
C TRP A 177 -19.98 2.37 3.00
N ARG A 178 -20.53 2.26 1.78
CA ARG A 178 -21.04 1.00 1.24
C ARG A 178 -19.91 -0.01 1.08
N ALA A 179 -18.77 0.40 0.52
CA ALA A 179 -17.56 -0.39 0.41
C ALA A 179 -17.12 -1.01 1.75
N ASN A 180 -17.13 -0.21 2.83
CA ASN A 180 -16.78 -0.69 4.16
C ASN A 180 -17.76 -1.73 4.69
N GLN A 181 -19.07 -1.57 4.46
CA GLN A 181 -20.04 -2.59 4.87
C GLN A 181 -19.89 -3.86 4.03
N LEU A 182 -19.72 -3.74 2.70
CA LEU A 182 -19.47 -4.88 1.80
C LEU A 182 -18.23 -5.68 2.21
N LEU A 183 -17.14 -5.03 2.61
CA LEU A 183 -15.96 -5.73 3.14
C LEU A 183 -16.26 -6.56 4.40
N LYS A 184 -17.17 -6.11 5.26
CA LYS A 184 -17.61 -6.91 6.41
C LYS A 184 -18.46 -8.09 5.96
N LEU A 185 -19.38 -7.89 5.00
CA LEU A 185 -20.21 -8.96 4.45
C LEU A 185 -19.34 -10.03 3.78
N VAL A 186 -18.33 -9.65 3.00
CA VAL A 186 -17.37 -10.57 2.37
C VAL A 186 -16.68 -11.45 3.41
N LYS A 187 -16.24 -10.89 4.54
CA LYS A 187 -15.61 -11.67 5.62
C LYS A 187 -16.55 -12.73 6.21
N ALA A 188 -17.85 -12.46 6.20
CA ALA A 188 -18.87 -13.33 6.79
C ALA A 188 -19.63 -14.17 5.76
N MET A 189 -19.35 -14.05 4.46
CA MET A 189 -20.27 -14.51 3.42
C MET A 189 -20.58 -16.01 3.46
N GLN A 190 -19.65 -16.83 3.96
CA GLN A 190 -19.89 -18.27 4.15
C GLN A 190 -20.89 -18.61 5.28
N ASN A 191 -21.31 -17.63 6.09
CA ASN A 191 -22.30 -17.75 7.15
C ASN A 191 -23.48 -16.79 6.90
N GLU A 192 -24.59 -17.34 6.43
CA GLU A 192 -25.79 -16.57 6.08
C GLU A 192 -26.36 -15.78 7.25
N ASP A 193 -26.50 -16.38 8.43
CA ASP A 193 -27.02 -15.70 9.63
C ASP A 193 -26.17 -14.48 10.00
N GLU A 194 -24.84 -14.61 9.88
CA GLU A 194 -23.93 -13.51 10.17
C GLU A 194 -24.02 -12.40 9.12
N VAL A 195 -24.16 -12.75 7.83
CA VAL A 195 -24.42 -11.76 6.77
C VAL A 195 -25.69 -10.97 7.08
N LEU A 196 -26.78 -11.64 7.41
CA LEU A 196 -28.06 -10.98 7.71
C LEU A 196 -27.97 -10.07 8.93
N LYS A 197 -27.25 -10.47 9.98
CA LYS A 197 -26.95 -9.64 11.15
C LYS A 197 -26.14 -8.40 10.77
N LEU A 198 -25.11 -8.55 9.93
CA LEU A 198 -24.27 -7.43 9.48
C LEU A 198 -25.04 -6.44 8.61
N VAL A 199 -25.97 -6.90 7.76
CA VAL A 199 -26.86 -6.00 7.01
C VAL A 199 -27.75 -5.20 7.99
N SER A 200 -28.31 -5.85 9.02
CA SER A 200 -29.12 -5.15 10.04
C SER A 200 -28.29 -4.14 10.85
N ALA A 201 -27.02 -4.45 11.13
CA ALA A 201 -26.11 -3.52 11.79
C ALA A 201 -25.75 -2.34 10.89
N ALA A 202 -25.59 -2.56 9.59
CA ALA A 202 -25.35 -1.49 8.62
C ALA A 202 -26.53 -0.51 8.53
N GLU A 203 -27.77 -0.98 8.61
CA GLU A 203 -28.97 -0.11 8.69
C GLU A 203 -28.88 0.87 9.87
N LYS A 204 -28.53 0.37 11.06
CA LYS A 204 -28.38 1.20 12.26
C LYS A 204 -27.22 2.18 12.15
N ASP A 205 -26.08 1.75 11.58
CA ASP A 205 -24.92 2.62 11.35
C ASP A 205 -25.25 3.73 10.33
N PHE A 206 -26.01 3.43 9.28
CA PHE A 206 -26.50 4.41 8.30
C PHE A 206 -27.34 5.50 8.97
N GLU A 207 -28.36 5.11 9.73
CA GLU A 207 -29.24 6.04 10.44
C GLU A 207 -28.45 6.93 11.41
N ALA A 208 -27.54 6.33 12.19
CA ALA A 208 -26.72 7.05 13.15
C ALA A 208 -25.78 8.06 12.46
N ARG A 209 -25.13 7.67 11.36
CA ARG A 209 -24.23 8.55 10.61
C ARG A 209 -24.97 9.69 9.93
N ASN A 210 -26.11 9.42 9.29
CA ASN A 210 -26.89 10.45 8.62
C ASN A 210 -27.52 11.44 9.61
N LYS A 211 -28.00 10.96 10.77
CA LYS A 211 -28.46 11.84 11.85
C LYS A 211 -27.34 12.76 12.34
N LYS A 212 -26.12 12.24 12.50
CA LYS A 212 -24.95 13.02 12.89
C LYS A 212 -24.52 14.02 11.81
N ALA A 213 -24.50 13.60 10.54
CA ALA A 213 -24.13 14.47 9.42
C ALA A 213 -25.11 15.63 9.25
N ALA A 214 -26.42 15.35 9.30
CA ALA A 214 -27.46 16.37 9.26
C ALA A 214 -27.36 17.37 10.42
N ALA A 215 -27.07 16.89 11.65
CA ALA A 215 -26.84 17.76 12.80
C ALA A 215 -25.58 18.63 12.68
N GLN A 216 -24.66 18.29 11.77
CA GLN A 216 -23.41 19.01 11.51
C GLN A 216 -23.42 19.77 10.19
N ASP A 217 -24.57 19.87 9.51
CA ASP A 217 -24.71 20.47 8.17
C ASP A 217 -23.73 19.90 7.15
N ARG A 218 -23.57 18.57 7.16
CA ARG A 218 -22.73 17.81 6.23
C ARG A 218 -23.58 16.92 5.35
N ASP A 219 -23.05 16.61 4.16
CA ASP A 219 -23.68 15.66 3.24
C ASP A 219 -23.95 14.32 3.93
N THR A 220 -25.17 13.83 3.74
CA THR A 220 -25.61 12.51 4.21
C THR A 220 -25.21 11.42 3.22
N ILE A 221 -25.10 10.20 3.72
CA ILE A 221 -24.95 9.02 2.88
C ILE A 221 -26.27 8.85 2.09
N PRO A 222 -26.23 8.71 0.75
CA PRO A 222 -27.44 8.53 -0.05
C PRO A 222 -28.22 7.25 0.31
N ASP A 223 -29.55 7.31 0.27
CA ASP A 223 -30.41 6.14 0.52
C ASP A 223 -30.14 4.98 -0.44
N ALA A 224 -29.67 5.28 -1.66
CA ALA A 224 -29.27 4.29 -2.65
C ALA A 224 -28.16 3.35 -2.15
N GLU A 225 -27.26 3.85 -1.30
CA GLU A 225 -26.17 3.05 -0.71
C GLU A 225 -26.73 2.00 0.25
N LEU A 226 -27.72 2.36 1.08
CA LEU A 226 -28.37 1.42 1.98
C LEU A 226 -29.26 0.44 1.21
N ALA A 227 -30.01 0.93 0.22
CA ALA A 227 -30.85 0.10 -0.64
C ALA A 227 -30.02 -0.99 -1.32
N ALA A 228 -28.79 -0.66 -1.76
CA ALA A 228 -27.87 -1.62 -2.34
C ALA A 228 -27.51 -2.76 -1.39
N LEU A 229 -27.16 -2.46 -0.13
CA LEU A 229 -26.88 -3.50 0.87
C LEU A 229 -28.10 -4.36 1.19
N LYS A 230 -29.31 -3.77 1.20
CA LYS A 230 -30.54 -4.52 1.46
C LYS A 230 -30.86 -5.55 0.37
N ARG A 231 -30.43 -5.33 -0.88
CA ARG A 231 -30.63 -6.29 -1.98
C ARG A 231 -29.95 -7.63 -1.73
N VAL A 232 -28.88 -7.68 -0.92
CA VAL A 232 -28.24 -8.94 -0.51
C VAL A 232 -29.26 -9.93 0.06
N ARG A 233 -30.25 -9.46 0.83
CA ARG A 233 -31.28 -10.32 1.44
C ARG A 233 -32.27 -10.91 0.43
N SER A 234 -32.37 -10.33 -0.77
CA SER A 234 -33.33 -10.75 -1.80
C SER A 234 -32.75 -11.75 -2.80
N ILE A 235 -31.44 -12.04 -2.72
CA ILE A 235 -30.74 -12.91 -3.67
C ILE A 235 -30.36 -14.21 -2.96
N ALA A 236 -30.80 -15.34 -3.53
CA ALA A 236 -30.42 -16.68 -3.08
C ALA A 236 -29.48 -17.34 -4.11
N PRO A 237 -28.36 -17.96 -3.67
CA PRO A 237 -27.92 -18.03 -2.27
C PRO A 237 -27.33 -16.70 -1.79
N THR A 238 -27.38 -16.43 -0.48
CA THR A 238 -26.99 -15.13 0.11
C THR A 238 -25.56 -14.68 -0.27
N GLN A 239 -24.65 -15.63 -0.49
CA GLN A 239 -23.28 -15.37 -0.96
C GLN A 239 -23.25 -14.67 -2.33
N LEU A 240 -24.12 -15.11 -3.26
CA LEU A 240 -24.24 -14.50 -4.57
C LEU A 240 -24.69 -13.05 -4.44
N GLY A 241 -25.62 -12.77 -3.53
CA GLY A 241 -26.04 -11.40 -3.23
C GLY A 241 -24.88 -10.50 -2.78
N VAL A 242 -23.99 -11.00 -1.91
CA VAL A 242 -22.80 -10.27 -1.48
C VAL A 242 -21.84 -10.03 -2.66
N ILE A 243 -21.57 -11.06 -3.46
CA ILE A 243 -20.64 -10.98 -4.61
C ILE A 243 -21.17 -10.01 -5.67
N ASP A 244 -22.46 -10.06 -6.00
CA ASP A 244 -23.06 -9.18 -6.98
C ASP A 244 -23.10 -7.73 -6.48
N GLU A 245 -23.34 -7.48 -5.19
CA GLU A 245 -23.28 -6.11 -4.66
C GLU A 245 -21.84 -5.56 -4.58
N CYS A 246 -20.84 -6.42 -4.37
CA CYS A 246 -19.44 -6.06 -4.54
C CYS A 246 -19.13 -5.66 -6.01
N ASP A 247 -19.63 -6.43 -6.97
CA ASP A 247 -19.42 -6.16 -8.39
C ASP A 247 -20.16 -4.89 -8.84
N ASN A 248 -21.40 -4.71 -8.39
CA ASN A 248 -22.18 -3.50 -8.63
C ASN A 248 -21.48 -2.26 -8.07
N TRP A 249 -20.91 -2.34 -6.86
CA TRP A 249 -20.14 -1.23 -6.31
C TRP A 249 -18.98 -0.83 -7.23
N VAL A 250 -18.26 -1.80 -7.80
CA VAL A 250 -17.19 -1.54 -8.77
C VAL A 250 -17.73 -0.85 -10.02
N MET A 251 -18.82 -1.35 -10.58
CA MET A 251 -19.44 -0.78 -11.79
C MET A 251 -19.95 0.64 -11.56
N ASP A 252 -20.60 0.90 -10.42
CA ASP A 252 -21.16 2.20 -10.05
C ASP A 252 -20.05 3.26 -9.88
N ASN A 253 -18.94 2.89 -9.24
CA ASN A 253 -17.90 3.85 -8.83
C ASN A 253 -16.77 4.01 -9.84
N LEU A 254 -16.44 2.96 -10.59
CA LEU A 254 -15.26 2.95 -11.46
C LEU A 254 -15.59 2.76 -12.92
N LYS A 255 -16.81 2.30 -13.24
CA LYS A 255 -17.27 2.07 -14.62
C LYS A 255 -16.23 1.26 -15.39
N GLU A 256 -15.73 1.79 -16.50
CA GLU A 256 -14.74 1.14 -17.36
C GLU A 256 -13.31 1.13 -16.81
N ALA A 257 -13.01 1.91 -15.74
CA ALA A 257 -11.68 1.96 -15.15
C ALA A 257 -11.32 0.67 -14.37
N ALA A 258 -12.32 -0.12 -13.98
CA ALA A 258 -12.13 -1.36 -13.25
C ALA A 258 -12.03 -2.58 -14.17
N ARG A 259 -10.81 -2.86 -14.64
CA ARG A 259 -10.57 -4.01 -15.51
C ARG A 259 -10.56 -5.33 -14.74
N ALA A 260 -10.89 -6.40 -15.46
CA ALA A 260 -10.62 -7.76 -15.02
C ALA A 260 -9.11 -8.00 -14.84
N PRO A 261 -8.70 -8.97 -13.98
CA PRO A 261 -7.29 -9.33 -13.87
C PRO A 261 -6.79 -9.91 -15.20
N SER A 262 -5.55 -9.60 -15.57
CA SER A 262 -4.85 -10.25 -16.68
C SER A 262 -4.61 -11.73 -16.37
N ALA A 263 -4.21 -12.52 -17.37
CA ALA A 263 -3.88 -13.94 -17.16
C ALA A 263 -2.79 -14.15 -16.09
N ARG A 264 -1.75 -13.28 -16.09
CA ARG A 264 -0.67 -13.31 -15.09
C ARG A 264 -1.19 -12.98 -13.70
N GLU A 265 -1.94 -11.88 -13.55
CA GLU A 265 -2.50 -11.49 -12.26
C GLU A 265 -3.47 -12.54 -11.74
N TRP A 266 -4.30 -13.11 -12.61
CA TRP A 266 -5.23 -14.17 -12.23
C TRP A 266 -4.51 -15.41 -11.73
N HIS A 267 -3.42 -15.83 -12.40
CA HIS A 267 -2.59 -16.92 -11.90
C HIS A 267 -2.02 -16.62 -10.51
N LEU A 268 -1.46 -15.42 -10.31
CA LEU A 268 -0.92 -15.01 -9.01
C LEU A 268 -1.98 -14.86 -7.92
N LEU A 269 -3.19 -14.41 -8.26
CA LEU A 269 -4.29 -14.33 -7.30
C LEU A 269 -4.72 -15.71 -6.81
N ARG A 270 -4.69 -16.72 -7.69
CA ARG A 270 -5.00 -18.12 -7.34
C ARG A 270 -3.92 -18.77 -6.48
N GLU A 271 -2.66 -18.65 -6.88
CA GLU A 271 -1.57 -19.45 -6.32
C GLU A 271 -0.65 -18.67 -5.37
N GLY A 272 -0.70 -17.34 -5.41
CA GLY A 272 0.21 -16.47 -4.66
C GLY A 272 -0.02 -16.51 -3.15
N PRO A 273 0.90 -15.93 -2.37
CA PRO A 273 0.84 -16.01 -0.91
C PRO A 273 -0.29 -15.15 -0.30
N LEU A 274 -0.66 -14.04 -0.93
CA LEU A 274 -1.58 -13.04 -0.37
C LEU A 274 -1.15 -12.65 1.06
N ASP A 275 0.13 -12.32 1.23
CA ASP A 275 0.78 -12.11 2.54
C ASP A 275 1.14 -10.64 2.81
N GLY A 276 0.35 -9.71 2.27
CA GLY A 276 0.54 -8.28 2.48
C GLY A 276 0.77 -7.90 3.94
N LYS A 277 1.69 -6.96 4.19
CA LYS A 277 2.07 -6.53 5.55
C LYS A 277 1.77 -5.05 5.84
N ILE A 278 1.40 -4.28 4.83
CA ILE A 278 1.23 -2.82 4.95
C ILE A 278 -0.25 -2.42 4.77
N GLY A 279 -0.58 -1.17 5.07
CA GLY A 279 -1.83 -0.59 4.59
C GLY A 279 -1.63 0.04 3.21
N MET A 280 -2.60 -0.14 2.29
CA MET A 280 -2.58 0.53 0.99
C MET A 280 -3.94 1.12 0.67
N SER A 281 -3.93 2.41 0.31
CA SER A 281 -5.13 3.13 -0.10
C SER A 281 -4.99 3.71 -1.49
N PHE A 282 -6.11 3.75 -2.21
CA PHE A 282 -6.22 4.29 -3.55
C PHE A 282 -6.36 5.82 -3.52
N ALA A 283 -5.59 6.51 -4.36
CA ALA A 283 -5.71 7.92 -4.69
C ALA A 283 -5.35 8.08 -6.19
N LEU A 284 -4.64 9.14 -6.59
CA LEU A 284 -4.00 9.22 -7.92
C LEU A 284 -2.78 8.27 -8.08
N GLN A 285 -2.31 7.73 -6.96
CA GLN A 285 -1.13 6.89 -6.82
C GLN A 285 -1.33 6.02 -5.57
N TRP A 286 -0.53 4.97 -5.38
CA TRP A 286 -0.59 4.25 -4.12
C TRP A 286 -0.16 5.13 -2.97
N ARG A 287 -0.91 5.05 -1.87
CA ARG A 287 -0.50 5.57 -0.57
C ARG A 287 -0.25 4.39 0.35
N TYR A 288 1.03 4.14 0.61
CA TYR A 288 1.47 3.11 1.53
C TYR A 288 1.45 3.62 2.95
N ASN A 289 1.07 2.75 3.88
CA ASN A 289 1.15 2.98 5.30
C ASN A 289 1.91 1.82 5.95
N PHE A 290 3.10 2.10 6.44
CA PHE A 290 3.97 1.14 7.11
C PHE A 290 3.74 1.09 8.62
N GLY A 291 2.69 1.73 9.15
CA GLY A 291 2.47 1.84 10.59
C GLY A 291 2.41 0.49 11.28
N ARG A 292 1.83 -0.52 10.63
CA ARG A 292 1.76 -1.89 11.14
C ARG A 292 3.14 -2.54 11.36
N LEU A 293 4.17 -2.11 10.64
CA LEU A 293 5.52 -2.67 10.78
C LEU A 293 6.26 -2.09 11.98
N PHE A 294 5.97 -0.84 12.34
CA PHE A 294 6.78 -0.05 13.27
C PHE A 294 6.05 0.37 14.55
N ARG A 295 4.73 0.14 14.66
CA ARG A 295 3.93 0.48 15.85
C ARG A 295 3.90 -0.64 16.91
N ASP A 296 4.23 -1.87 16.54
CA ASP A 296 4.14 -3.04 17.42
C ASP A 296 5.49 -3.39 18.08
N THR A 297 6.44 -2.45 18.10
CA THR A 297 7.76 -2.58 18.76
C THR A 297 7.88 -1.84 20.10
N GLU A 298 6.76 -1.46 20.73
CA GLU A 298 6.71 -0.98 22.13
C GLU A 298 5.93 -1.96 23.04
#